data_AF-A0A150FB17-F1
#
_entry.id   AF-A0A150FB17-F1
#
_cell.length_a   1.000
_cell.length_b   1.000
_cell.length_c   1.000
_cell.angle_alpha   90.00
_cell.angle_beta   90.00
_cell.angle_gamma   90.00
#
_symmetry.space_group_name_H-M   'P 1'
#
loop_
_entity.id
_entity.type
_entity.pdbx_description
1 polymer ?
#
loop_
_entity_poly.entity_id
_entity_poly.type
_entity_poly.pdbx_seq_one_letter_code
_entity_poly.pdbx_strand_id
1 'polypeptide(L)' 'MDMIIILLALGLLMFAAYRGFSVILFAPICALFAVLLTDPSFVLPFFSNIFMEKMVGFIKLYFPVFLLGAE' A
#
# COMPACT_ATOMS: atom_id res chain seq x y z
N MET A 1 12.09 -14.74 -10.22
CA MET A 1 12.48 -14.02 -8.99
C MET A 1 11.30 -13.22 -8.44
N ASP A 2 10.53 -12.58 -9.31
CA ASP A 2 9.40 -11.70 -8.93
C ASP A 2 8.27 -12.42 -8.20
N MET A 3 7.93 -13.64 -8.60
CA MET A 3 6.84 -14.40 -7.96
C MET A 3 7.12 -14.72 -6.48
N ILE A 4 8.38 -14.95 -6.11
CA ILE A 4 8.78 -15.21 -4.71
C ILE A 4 8.66 -13.92 -3.90
N ILE A 5 9.09 -12.78 -4.48
CA ILE A 5 9.01 -11.46 -3.84
C ILE A 5 7.55 -11.05 -3.65
N ILE A 6 6.69 -11.30 -4.64
CA ILE A 6 5.25 -11.05 -4.57
C ILE A 6 4.60 -11.89 -3.45
N LEU A 7 4.90 -13.19 -3.38
CA LEU A 7 4.37 -14.07 -2.32
C LEU A 7 4.84 -13.63 -0.93
N LEU A 8 6.10 -13.21 -0.81
CA LEU A 8 6.65 -12.69 0.45
C LEU A 8 5.95 -11.39 0.86
N ALA A 9 5.82 -10.44 -0.06
CA ALA A 9 5.14 -9.16 0.20
C ALA A 9 3.66 -9.33 0.56
N LEU A 10 2.97 -10.24 -0.13
CA LEU A 10 1.58 -10.59 0.14
C LEU A 10 1.43 -11.25 1.52
N GLY A 11 2.32 -12.19 1.86
CA GLY A 11 2.35 -12.83 3.18
C GLY A 11 2.59 -11.83 4.31
N LEU A 12 3.50 -10.87 4.11
CA LEU A 12 3.79 -9.80 5.08
C LEU A 12 2.58 -8.89 5.27
N LEU A 13 1.88 -8.55 4.19
CA LEU A 13 0.66 -7.76 4.24
C LEU A 13 -0.47 -8.50 4.97
N MET A 14 -0.69 -9.78 4.65
CA MET A 14 -1.69 -10.60 5.33
C MET A 14 -1.38 -10.71 6.83
N PHE A 15 -0.11 -10.92 7.19
CA PHE A 15 0.32 -10.96 8.58
C PHE A 15 0.05 -9.63 9.31
N ALA A 16 0.34 -8.49 8.69
CA ALA A 16 0.03 -7.18 9.24
C ALA A 16 -1.49 -6.97 9.40
N ALA A 17 -2.29 -7.42 8.43
CA ALA A 17 -3.75 -7.36 8.47
C ALA A 17 -4.32 -8.18 9.65
N TYR A 18 -3.81 -9.40 9.88
CA TYR A 18 -4.25 -10.23 11.00
C TYR A 18 -3.90 -9.64 12.38
N ARG A 19 -2.88 -8.77 12.47
CA ARG A 19 -2.55 -8.06 13.70
C ARG A 19 -3.48 -6.88 14.02
N GLY A 20 -4.49 -6.62 13.19
CA GLY A 20 -5.44 -5.52 13.37
C GLY A 20 -4.90 -4.16 12.92
N PHE A 21 -3.79 -4.12 12.17
CA PHE A 21 -3.33 -2.88 11.55
C PHE A 21 -4.18 -2.54 10.32
N SER A 22 -4.39 -1.24 10.08
CA SER A 22 -5.07 -0.76 8.88
C SER A 22 -4.32 -1.18 7.62
N VAL A 23 -4.92 -2.11 6.86
CA VAL A 23 -4.38 -2.63 5.59
C VAL A 23 -4.10 -1.50 4.59
N ILE A 24 -4.90 -0.44 4.63
CA ILE A 24 -4.76 0.75 3.78
C ILE A 24 -3.40 1.44 3.98
N LEU A 25 -2.90 1.48 5.22
CA LEU A 25 -1.61 2.09 5.57
C LEU A 25 -0.44 1.15 5.30
N PHE A 26 -0.62 -0.15 5.55
CA PHE A 26 0.44 -1.14 5.39
C PHE A 26 0.65 -1.62 3.94
N ALA A 27 -0.36 -1.49 3.09
CA ALA A 27 -0.28 -1.81 1.66
C ALA A 27 0.86 -1.08 0.93
N PRO A 28 0.97 0.26 0.99
CA PRO A 28 2.08 0.96 0.33
C PRO A 28 3.44 0.57 0.91
N ILE A 29 3.55 0.37 2.22
CA ILE A 29 4.82 -0.01 2.88
C ILE A 29 5.30 -1.38 2.36
N CYS A 30 4.41 -2.39 2.34
CA CYS A 30 4.76 -3.73 1.88
C CYS A 30 5.12 -3.76 0.38
N ALA A 31 4.42 -2.96 -0.42
CA ALA A 31 4.68 -2.91 -1.85
C ALA A 31 5.92 -2.09 -2.22
N LEU A 32 6.23 -1.01 -1.50
CA LEU A 32 7.50 -0.30 -1.68
C LEU A 32 8.67 -1.19 -1.26
N PHE A 33 8.51 -2.00 -0.22
CA PHE A 33 9.49 -3.01 0.17
C PHE A 33 9.68 -4.06 -0.94
N ALA A 34 8.60 -4.53 -1.57
CA ALA A 34 8.68 -5.44 -2.70
C ALA A 34 9.41 -4.84 -3.91
N VAL A 35 9.05 -3.61 -4.30
CA VAL A 35 9.69 -2.91 -5.43
C VAL A 35 11.16 -2.62 -5.15
N LEU A 36 11.51 -2.28 -3.91
CA LEU A 36 12.90 -2.06 -3.51
C LEU A 36 13.75 -3.34 -3.64
N LEU A 37 13.17 -4.51 -3.40
CA LEU A 37 13.84 -5.80 -3.55
C LEU A 37 13.91 -6.29 -5.00
N THR A 38 12.99 -5.86 -5.87
CA THR A 38 13.00 -6.20 -7.31
C THR A 38 13.84 -5.21 -8.11
N ASP A 39 13.49 -3.92 -8.10
CA ASP A 39 14.18 -2.86 -8.84
C ASP A 39 14.10 -1.52 -8.10
N PRO A 40 15.19 -1.08 -7.44
CA PRO A 40 15.19 0.13 -6.61
C PRO A 40 14.96 1.43 -7.40
N SER A 41 15.23 1.44 -8.71
CA SER A 41 14.99 2.59 -9.60
C SER A 41 13.50 2.87 -9.81
N PHE A 42 12.64 1.86 -9.70
CA PHE A 42 11.19 1.97 -9.91
C PHE A 42 10.42 2.33 -8.63
N VAL A 43 11.07 2.42 -7.47
CA VAL A 43 10.42 2.75 -6.19
C VAL A 43 9.70 4.11 -6.26
N LEU A 44 10.39 5.13 -6.77
CA LEU A 44 9.86 6.49 -6.93
C LEU A 44 8.71 6.55 -7.96
N PRO A 45 8.88 6.06 -9.19
CA PRO A 45 7.78 5.97 -10.16
C PRO A 45 6.57 5.19 -9.63
N PHE A 46 6.78 4.08 -8.94
CA PHE A 46 5.71 3.24 -8.42
C PHE A 46 4.96 3.93 -7.26
N PHE A 47 5.68 4.60 -6.37
CA PHE A 47 5.10 5.42 -5.30
C PHE A 47 4.21 6.53 -5.85
N SER A 48 4.72 7.33 -6.79
CA SER A 48 4.01 8.51 -7.29
C SER A 48 2.92 8.18 -8.31
N ASN A 49 3.15 7.25 -9.25
CA ASN A 49 2.18 6.97 -10.30
C ASN A 49 1.08 6.01 -9.86
N ILE A 50 1.38 5.02 -9.03
CA ILE A 50 0.40 4.01 -8.64
C ILE A 50 -0.17 4.34 -7.26
N PHE A 51 0.68 4.43 -6.22
CA PHE A 51 0.20 4.57 -4.85
C PHE A 51 -0.48 5.90 -4.59
N MET A 52 0.18 7.01 -4.93
CA MET A 52 -0.33 8.34 -4.65
C MET A 52 -1.64 8.60 -5.40
N GLU A 53 -1.78 8.13 -6.64
CA GLU A 53 -3.02 8.24 -7.41
C GLU A 53 -4.17 7.47 -6.75
N LYS A 54 -3.95 6.20 -6.35
CA LYS A 54 -4.97 5.40 -5.65
C LYS A 54 -5.31 5.96 -4.26
N MET A 55 -4.32 6.47 -3.53
CA MET A 55 -4.51 7.13 -2.23
C MET A 55 -5.39 8.37 -2.37
N VAL A 56 -5.13 9.24 -3.35
CA VAL A 56 -5.95 10.42 -3.61
C VAL A 56 -7.37 10.02 -4.01
N GLY A 57 -7.52 8.96 -4.82
CA GLY A 57 -8.84 8.41 -5.15
C GLY A 57 -9.62 7.97 -3.91
N PHE A 58 -8.97 7.25 -2.99
CA PHE A 58 -9.56 6.85 -1.72
C PHE A 58 -9.96 8.07 -0.87
N ILE A 59 -9.04 9.02 -0.67
CA ILE A 59 -9.33 10.23 0.12
C ILE A 59 -10.51 10.98 -0.47
N LYS A 60 -10.59 11.16 -1.79
CA LYS A 60 -11.73 11.83 -2.45
C LYS A 60 -13.06 11.15 -2.17
N LEU A 61 -13.12 9.82 -2.20
CA LEU A 61 -14.35 9.06 -1.96
C LEU A 61 -14.80 9.13 -0.50
N TYR A 62 -13.85 9.04 0.42
CA TYR A 62 -14.13 9.06 1.86
C TYR A 62 -14.01 10.45 2.48
N PHE A 63 -13.79 11.49 1.68
CA PHE A 63 -13.62 12.86 2.17
C PHE A 63 -14.81 13.35 3.00
N PRO A 64 -16.08 13.14 2.59
CA PRO A 64 -17.23 13.49 3.40
C PRO A 64 -17.30 12.71 4.72
N VAL A 65 -16.89 11.44 4.69
CA VAL A 65 -16.83 10.55 5.86
C VAL A 65 -15.75 11.01 6.85
N PHE A 66 -14.60 11.49 6.36
CA PHE A 66 -13.56 12.08 7.21
C PHE A 66 -13.99 13.43 7.80
N LEU A 67 -14.70 14.27 7.03
CA LEU A 67 -15.16 15.59 7.47
C LEU A 67 -16.29 15.51 8.49
N LEU A 68 -17.23 14.59 8.30
CA LEU A 68 -18.38 14.42 9.19
C LEU A 68 -18.04 13.67 10.47
N GLY A 69 -16.78 13.26 10.64
CA GLY A 69 -16.35 12.43 11.75
C GLY A 69 -17.02 11.07 11.63
N ALA A 70 -16.40 10.14 10.91
CA ALA A 70 -16.74 8.74 11.04
C ALA A 70 -16.71 8.38 12.53
N GLU A 71 -17.89 8.12 13.10
CA GLU A 71 -18.03 7.57 14.45
C GLU A 71 -17.31 6.22 14.56
#